data_AF-A0A9D8PW28-F1
#
_entry.id   AF-A0A9D8PW28-F1
#
_cell.length_a   1.000
_cell.length_b   1.000
_cell.length_c   1.000
_cell.angle_alpha   90.00
_cell.angle_beta   90.00
_cell.angle_gamma   90.00
#
_symmetry.space_group_name_H-M   'P 1'
#
loop_
_entity.id
_entity.type
_entity.pdbx_description
1 polymer ?
#
loop_
_entity_poly.entity_id
_entity_poly.type
_entity_poly.pdbx_seq_one_letter_code
_entity_poly.pdbx_strand_id
1 'polypeptide(L)'
;GRSDPQQLEFKTGFPAVPVVRALDDGQPVRVGALVLTPHATPGHTPGGTSWTWRACEGTRCLDMAYTDSVSAMSDRQYRYSDHPAMVAAFRRGLDTLAALPCDIHLTPHPLASDLFARLQGTDGKPLVDAGACRRYAQSGRANLEKRLSDEASGLKP
;
A
#
# COMPACT_ATOMS: atom_id res chain seq x y z
N GLY A 1 -11.53 21.13 1.55
CA GLY A 1 -10.43 21.17 0.55
C GLY A 1 -10.26 19.79 -0.03
N ARG A 2 -9.61 19.67 -1.19
CA ARG A 2 -9.28 18.40 -1.80
C ARG A 2 -8.35 17.59 -0.90
N SER A 3 -8.68 16.32 -0.62
CA SER A 3 -7.91 15.47 0.30
C SER A 3 -7.28 14.26 -0.37
N ASP A 4 -7.75 13.87 -1.56
CA ASP A 4 -7.26 12.69 -2.27
C ASP A 4 -6.27 13.10 -3.39
N PRO A 5 -5.02 12.60 -3.35
CA PRO A 5 -4.02 12.83 -4.39
C PRO A 5 -4.49 12.42 -5.80
N GLN A 6 -5.39 11.44 -5.91
CA GLN A 6 -5.81 10.85 -7.18
C GLN A 6 -7.21 11.28 -7.63
N GLN A 7 -7.85 12.22 -6.92
CA GLN A 7 -9.24 12.60 -7.15
C GLN A 7 -9.58 12.89 -8.62
N LEU A 8 -8.68 13.55 -9.39
CA LEU A 8 -8.93 13.93 -10.78
C LEU A 8 -8.10 13.13 -11.79
N GLU A 9 -7.49 12.02 -11.38
CA GLU A 9 -6.84 11.08 -12.31
C GLU A 9 -7.86 10.47 -13.29
N PHE A 10 -9.07 10.23 -12.81
CA PHE A 10 -10.17 9.71 -13.61
C PHE A 10 -11.13 10.84 -14.00
N LYS A 11 -11.23 11.11 -15.31
CA LYS A 11 -12.13 12.15 -15.85
C LYS A 11 -13.61 11.79 -15.73
N THR A 12 -13.91 10.50 -15.67
CA THR A 12 -15.24 9.94 -15.46
C THR A 12 -15.24 9.22 -14.12
N GLY A 13 -16.17 9.56 -13.24
CA GLY A 13 -16.33 8.85 -11.97
C GLY A 13 -16.69 7.38 -12.19
N PHE A 14 -16.53 6.57 -11.14
CA PHE A 14 -16.96 5.18 -11.12
C PHE A 14 -18.42 5.07 -10.67
N PRO A 15 -19.15 4.02 -11.10
CA PRO A 15 -20.45 3.71 -10.51
C PRO A 15 -20.35 3.56 -8.99
N ALA A 16 -21.26 4.19 -8.25
CA ALA A 16 -21.26 4.10 -6.80
C ALA A 16 -21.53 2.65 -6.35
N VAL A 17 -20.76 2.17 -5.36
CA VAL A 17 -21.02 0.89 -4.70
C VAL A 17 -22.09 1.13 -3.63
N PRO A 18 -23.26 0.47 -3.69
CA PRO A 18 -24.40 0.82 -2.85
C PRO A 18 -24.24 0.42 -1.38
N VAL A 19 -23.38 -0.56 -1.08
CA VAL A 19 -23.16 -1.08 0.26
C VAL A 19 -21.68 -1.08 0.56
N VAL A 20 -21.23 -0.06 1.28
CA VAL A 20 -19.84 0.09 1.76
C VAL A 20 -19.87 0.24 3.27
N ARG A 21 -18.94 -0.41 3.96
CA ARG A 21 -18.71 -0.24 5.39
C ARG A 21 -17.27 0.19 5.61
N ALA A 22 -17.08 1.23 6.42
CA ALA A 22 -15.76 1.54 6.93
C ALA A 22 -15.30 0.40 7.86
N LEU A 23 -14.02 0.08 7.81
CA LEU A 23 -13.39 -0.90 8.67
C LEU A 23 -12.43 -0.15 9.59
N ASP A 24 -12.42 -0.54 10.86
CA ASP A 24 -11.45 -0.03 11.82
C ASP A 24 -10.09 -0.71 11.61
N ASP A 25 -9.03 0.07 11.78
CA ASP A 25 -7.65 -0.41 11.70
C ASP A 25 -7.42 -1.57 12.68
N GLY A 26 -6.81 -2.65 12.20
CA GLY A 26 -6.54 -3.86 12.99
C GLY A 26 -7.77 -4.70 13.34
N GLN A 27 -9.01 -4.26 13.04
CA GLN A 27 -10.21 -5.04 13.34
C GLN A 27 -10.45 -6.13 12.29
N PRO A 28 -10.35 -7.43 12.64
CA PRO A 28 -10.39 -8.48 11.64
C PRO A 28 -11.78 -8.66 11.00
N VAL A 29 -11.79 -8.87 9.69
CA VAL A 29 -12.95 -9.34 8.93
C VAL A 29 -12.92 -10.86 8.86
N ARG A 30 -14.04 -11.50 9.20
CA ARG A 30 -14.17 -12.97 9.27
C ARG A 30 -15.18 -13.49 8.27
N VAL A 31 -14.78 -14.51 7.50
CA VAL A 31 -15.65 -15.23 6.57
C VAL A 31 -15.40 -16.73 6.74
N GLY A 32 -16.27 -17.40 7.49
CA GLY A 32 -16.03 -18.79 7.92
C GLY A 32 -14.72 -18.89 8.71
N ALA A 33 -13.79 -19.71 8.22
CA ALA A 33 -12.46 -19.87 8.81
C ALA A 33 -11.44 -18.79 8.40
N LEU A 34 -11.76 -17.96 7.40
CA LEU A 34 -10.88 -16.89 6.95
C LEU A 34 -10.89 -15.72 7.92
N VAL A 35 -9.70 -15.21 8.24
CA VAL A 35 -9.50 -14.05 9.11
C VAL A 35 -8.54 -13.10 8.40
N LEU A 36 -9.05 -11.97 7.92
CA LEU A 36 -8.28 -10.94 7.24
C LEU A 36 -8.23 -9.71 8.14
N THR A 37 -7.03 -9.23 8.44
CA THR A 37 -6.83 -8.03 9.25
C THR A 37 -6.52 -6.85 8.32
N PRO A 38 -7.36 -5.80 8.30
CA PRO A 38 -7.05 -4.55 7.61
C PRO A 38 -6.03 -3.75 8.42
N HIS A 39 -5.16 -3.04 7.71
CA HIS A 39 -4.18 -2.11 8.27
C HIS A 39 -4.28 -0.79 7.52
N ALA A 40 -4.55 0.29 8.25
CA ALA A 40 -4.61 1.62 7.68
C ALA A 40 -3.21 2.02 7.17
N THR A 41 -3.08 2.13 5.85
CA THR A 41 -1.84 2.55 5.18
C THR A 41 -2.15 3.72 4.24
N PRO A 42 -2.61 4.87 4.78
CA PRO A 42 -2.88 6.05 3.97
C PRO A 42 -1.61 6.54 3.31
N GLY A 43 -1.72 7.14 2.13
CA GLY A 43 -0.57 7.67 1.39
C GLY A 43 -0.92 7.94 -0.06
N HIS A 44 -0.89 6.86 -0.84
CA HIS A 44 -1.34 6.87 -2.23
C HIS A 44 -2.77 7.38 -2.37
N THR A 45 -3.64 6.98 -1.43
CA THR A 45 -4.97 7.57 -1.19
C THR A 45 -5.19 7.74 0.33
N PRO A 46 -6.16 8.56 0.77
CA PRO A 46 -6.47 8.71 2.20
C PRO A 46 -7.04 7.44 2.85
N GLY A 47 -7.75 6.61 2.08
CA GLY A 47 -8.38 5.37 2.54
C GLY A 47 -7.55 4.11 2.30
N GLY A 48 -6.27 4.27 1.94
CA GLY A 48 -5.39 3.17 1.60
C GLY A 48 -5.34 2.12 2.71
N THR A 49 -5.51 0.85 2.33
CA THR A 49 -5.67 -0.26 3.28
C THR A 49 -4.85 -1.45 2.83
N SER A 50 -3.87 -1.84 3.64
CA SER A 50 -3.11 -3.08 3.49
C SER A 50 -3.82 -4.21 4.25
N TRP A 51 -3.59 -5.45 3.85
CA TRP A 51 -4.26 -6.61 4.42
C TRP A 51 -3.28 -7.70 4.78
N THR A 52 -3.46 -8.31 5.95
CA THR A 52 -2.73 -9.52 6.34
C THR A 52 -3.66 -10.66 6.69
N TRP A 53 -3.24 -11.89 6.39
CA TRP A 53 -3.90 -13.11 6.82
C TRP A 53 -2.89 -14.25 6.92
N ARG A 54 -3.28 -15.36 7.52
CA ARG A 54 -2.44 -16.57 7.58
C ARG A 54 -2.94 -17.61 6.61
N ALA A 55 -2.05 -18.18 5.81
CA ALA A 55 -2.33 -19.27 4.87
C ALA A 55 -1.46 -20.48 5.22
N CYS A 56 -2.03 -21.69 5.14
CA CYS A 56 -1.36 -22.92 5.54
C CYS A 56 -1.38 -23.98 4.44
N GLU A 57 -0.26 -24.69 4.30
CA GLU A 57 -0.14 -25.94 3.54
C GLU A 57 0.35 -27.02 4.51
N GLY A 58 -0.54 -27.97 4.85
CA GLY A 58 -0.28 -28.94 5.91
C GLY A 58 0.01 -28.25 7.25
N THR A 59 1.16 -28.52 7.86
CA THR A 59 1.60 -27.92 9.12
C THR A 59 2.35 -26.59 8.94
N ARG A 60 2.67 -26.20 7.70
CA ARG A 60 3.41 -24.98 7.41
C ARG A 60 2.42 -23.85 7.16
N CYS A 61 2.48 -22.82 8.00
CA CYS A 61 1.65 -21.63 7.86
C CYS A 61 2.54 -20.39 7.68
N LEU A 62 2.16 -19.53 6.76
CA LEU A 62 2.87 -18.30 6.41
C LEU A 62 1.95 -17.10 6.56
N ASP A 63 2.55 -15.97 6.93
CA ASP A 63 1.87 -14.69 7.00
C ASP A 63 1.88 -14.01 5.63
N MET A 64 0.69 -13.85 5.09
CA MET A 64 0.44 -13.20 3.82
C MET A 64 0.25 -11.70 4.06
N ALA A 65 0.90 -10.87 3.26
CA ALA A 65 0.72 -9.42 3.28
C ALA A 65 0.41 -8.90 1.89
N TYR A 66 -0.85 -8.48 1.67
CA TYR A 66 -1.25 -7.71 0.50
C TYR A 66 -1.18 -6.23 0.86
N THR A 67 -0.05 -5.60 0.55
CA THR A 67 0.18 -4.21 0.93
C THR A 67 -0.28 -3.29 -0.17
N ASP A 68 -0.99 -2.22 0.19
CA ASP A 68 -1.45 -1.21 -0.75
C ASP A 68 -0.29 -0.48 -1.44
N SER A 69 -0.59 0.24 -2.51
CA SER A 69 0.38 1.04 -3.26
C SER A 69 1.05 2.10 -2.39
N VAL A 70 2.38 2.21 -2.53
CA VAL A 70 3.21 3.17 -1.78
C VAL A 70 3.77 4.31 -2.65
N SER A 71 3.23 4.51 -3.85
CA SER A 71 3.70 5.56 -4.75
C SER A 71 3.05 6.92 -4.42
N ALA A 72 3.87 7.97 -4.35
CA ALA A 72 3.46 9.37 -4.20
C ALA A 72 3.06 9.98 -5.55
N MET A 73 2.14 9.32 -6.24
CA MET A 73 1.50 9.83 -7.45
C MET A 73 0.31 10.69 -7.09
N SER A 74 -0.04 11.59 -8.01
CA SER A 74 -1.23 12.43 -7.92
C SER A 74 -1.56 12.95 -9.30
N ASP A 75 -2.75 13.52 -9.49
CA ASP A 75 -2.98 14.26 -10.71
C ASP A 75 -2.18 15.57 -10.75
N ARG A 76 -2.28 16.25 -11.90
CA ARG A 76 -1.53 17.46 -12.25
C ARG A 76 -1.78 18.68 -11.35
N GLN A 77 -2.75 18.62 -10.43
CA GLN A 77 -3.11 19.75 -9.57
C GLN A 77 -2.72 19.55 -8.11
N TYR A 78 -2.62 18.30 -7.63
CA TYR A 78 -2.38 18.05 -6.21
C TYR A 78 -0.90 18.06 -5.88
N ARG A 79 -0.53 18.87 -4.88
CA ARG A 79 0.84 18.90 -4.35
C ARG A 79 0.86 18.32 -2.94
N TYR A 80 1.72 17.32 -2.70
CA TYR A 80 1.87 16.74 -1.36
C TYR A 80 2.42 17.77 -0.37
N SER A 81 3.30 18.68 -0.81
CA SER A 81 3.87 19.78 -0.02
C SER A 81 2.83 20.68 0.62
N ASP A 82 1.67 20.83 -0.03
CA ASP A 82 0.58 21.71 0.42
C ASP A 82 -0.35 21.00 1.43
N HIS A 83 -0.12 19.70 1.66
CA HIS A 83 -0.95 18.83 2.51
C HIS A 83 -0.09 18.13 3.58
N PRO A 84 0.47 18.86 4.56
CA PRO A 84 1.39 18.30 5.55
C PRO A 84 0.77 17.18 6.39
N ALA A 85 -0.53 17.23 6.67
CA ALA A 85 -1.25 16.15 7.34
C ALA A 85 -1.26 14.85 6.52
N MET A 86 -1.40 14.94 5.19
CA MET A 86 -1.34 13.80 4.28
C MET A 86 0.08 13.23 4.21
N VAL A 87 1.11 14.07 4.15
CA VAL A 87 2.52 13.63 4.20
C VAL A 87 2.82 12.90 5.51
N ALA A 88 2.35 13.41 6.64
CA ALA A 88 2.51 12.76 7.94
C ALA A 88 1.76 11.42 7.99
N ALA A 89 0.54 11.36 7.45
CA ALA A 89 -0.23 10.12 7.33
C ALA A 89 0.48 9.10 6.43
N PHE A 90 1.03 9.53 5.29
CA PHE A 90 1.79 8.69 4.37
C PHE A 90 3.02 8.09 5.06
N ARG A 91 3.82 8.92 5.74
CA ARG A 91 4.99 8.42 6.49
C ARG A 91 4.59 7.38 7.54
N ARG A 92 3.50 7.62 8.29
CA ARG A 92 2.98 6.62 9.25
C ARG A 92 2.49 5.35 8.56
N GLY A 93 1.78 5.46 7.43
CA GLY A 93 1.32 4.31 6.65
C GLY A 93 2.48 3.44 6.17
N LEU A 94 3.60 4.06 5.77
CA LEU A 94 4.83 3.35 5.40
C LEU A 94 5.48 2.67 6.62
N ASP A 95 5.42 3.27 7.81
CA ASP A 95 5.90 2.64 9.04
C ASP A 95 5.05 1.44 9.44
N THR A 96 3.72 1.56 9.37
CA THR A 96 2.79 0.43 9.56
C THR A 96 3.10 -0.70 8.59
N LEU A 97 3.22 -0.40 7.29
CA LEU A 97 3.51 -1.37 6.24
C LEU A 97 4.85 -2.10 6.51
N ALA A 98 5.89 -1.38 6.92
CA ALA A 98 7.20 -1.94 7.20
C ALA A 98 7.20 -2.92 8.39
N ALA A 99 6.24 -2.79 9.30
CA ALA A 99 6.11 -3.58 10.52
C ALA A 99 5.15 -4.78 10.37
N LEU A 100 4.48 -4.95 9.22
CA LEU A 100 3.53 -6.04 9.01
C LEU A 100 4.22 -7.41 9.06
N PRO A 101 3.53 -8.46 9.59
CA PRO A 101 3.94 -9.83 9.36
C PRO A 101 3.86 -10.14 7.86
N CYS A 102 4.96 -10.59 7.27
CA CYS A 102 5.14 -10.54 5.82
C CYS A 102 6.06 -11.65 5.30
N ASP A 103 5.64 -12.90 5.44
CA ASP A 103 6.36 -14.02 4.82
C ASP A 103 6.21 -13.99 3.30
N ILE A 104 4.99 -13.77 2.80
CA ILE A 104 4.70 -13.61 1.37
C ILE A 104 4.08 -12.23 1.12
N HIS A 105 4.84 -11.39 0.43
CA HIS A 105 4.41 -10.05 0.04
C HIS A 105 3.70 -10.06 -1.31
N LEU A 106 2.59 -9.34 -1.41
CA LEU A 106 1.78 -9.12 -2.60
C LEU A 106 1.43 -7.62 -2.69
N THR A 107 1.26 -7.12 -3.92
CA THR A 107 0.92 -5.71 -4.19
C THR A 107 -0.17 -5.62 -5.25
N PRO A 108 -1.00 -4.56 -5.25
CA PRO A 108 -2.01 -4.33 -6.31
C PRO A 108 -1.42 -4.38 -7.72
N HIS A 109 -0.27 -3.76 -7.91
CA HIS A 109 0.53 -3.91 -9.12
C HIS A 109 1.61 -4.98 -8.89
N PRO A 110 1.51 -6.18 -9.50
CA PRO A 110 2.37 -7.33 -9.17
C PRO A 110 3.85 -7.11 -9.50
N LEU A 111 4.14 -6.22 -10.45
CA LEU A 111 5.53 -5.84 -10.79
C LEU A 111 6.21 -5.04 -9.68
N ALA A 112 5.45 -4.33 -8.83
CA ALA A 112 6.00 -3.56 -7.73
C ALA A 112 6.61 -4.42 -6.60
N SER A 113 6.29 -5.72 -6.58
CA SER A 113 6.83 -6.71 -5.65
C SER A 113 7.50 -7.88 -6.37
N ASP A 114 7.86 -7.75 -7.65
CA ASP A 114 8.49 -8.81 -8.44
C ASP A 114 7.74 -10.16 -8.41
N LEU A 115 6.41 -10.13 -8.30
CA LEU A 115 5.61 -11.33 -7.98
C LEU A 115 5.86 -12.48 -8.95
N PHE A 116 5.93 -12.22 -10.25
CA PHE A 116 6.09 -13.27 -11.25
C PHE A 116 7.45 -13.98 -11.18
N ALA A 117 8.53 -13.22 -10.97
CA ALA A 117 9.87 -13.80 -10.79
C ALA A 117 9.92 -14.66 -9.51
N ARG A 118 9.32 -14.16 -8.41
CA ARG A 118 9.22 -14.90 -7.15
C ARG A 118 8.41 -16.19 -7.26
N LEU A 119 7.30 -16.19 -8.01
CA LEU A 119 6.48 -17.38 -8.25
C LEU A 119 7.22 -18.42 -9.10
N GLN A 120 8.03 -17.98 -10.05
CA GLN A 120 8.82 -18.87 -10.91
C GLN A 120 10.14 -19.32 -10.25
N GLY A 121 10.53 -18.70 -9.14
CA GLY A 121 11.83 -18.94 -8.49
C GLY A 121 13.01 -18.47 -9.34
N THR A 122 12.81 -17.50 -10.22
CA THR A 122 13.86 -16.95 -11.10
C THR A 122 14.58 -15.78 -10.44
N ASP A 123 15.71 -15.37 -11.01
CA ASP A 123 16.47 -14.17 -10.60
C ASP A 123 16.93 -14.16 -9.13
N GLY A 124 16.99 -15.34 -8.50
CA GLY A 124 17.34 -15.49 -7.09
C GLY A 124 16.31 -14.87 -6.14
N LYS A 125 15.08 -14.61 -6.58
CA LYS A 125 14.03 -13.97 -5.77
C LYS A 125 13.14 -15.05 -5.12
N PRO A 126 13.22 -15.26 -3.80
CA PRO A 126 12.39 -16.25 -3.13
C PRO A 126 10.95 -15.76 -3.00
N LEU A 127 9.98 -16.69 -3.05
CA LEU A 127 8.58 -16.37 -2.76
C LEU A 127 8.40 -15.93 -1.30
N VAL A 128 9.09 -16.61 -0.37
CA VAL A 128 9.07 -16.31 1.06
C VAL A 128 10.25 -15.41 1.41
N ASP A 129 9.95 -14.19 1.87
CA ASP A 129 10.93 -13.18 2.23
C ASP A 129 10.37 -12.21 3.27
N ALA A 130 10.69 -12.48 4.55
CA ALA A 130 10.27 -11.68 5.69
C ALA A 130 10.74 -10.21 5.64
N GLY A 131 11.67 -9.86 4.74
CA GLY A 131 12.15 -8.49 4.54
C GLY A 131 11.40 -7.72 3.43
N ALA A 132 10.50 -8.36 2.68
CA ALA A 132 9.89 -7.78 1.49
C ALA A 132 9.06 -6.52 1.78
N CYS A 133 8.14 -6.58 2.77
CA CYS A 133 7.34 -5.41 3.14
C CYS A 133 8.20 -4.23 3.60
N ARG A 134 9.27 -4.48 4.39
CA ARG A 134 10.19 -3.43 4.83
C ARG A 134 10.90 -2.75 3.66
N ARG A 135 11.41 -3.53 2.69
CA ARG A 135 12.06 -2.96 1.49
C ARG A 135 11.05 -2.19 0.62
N TYR A 136 9.82 -2.67 0.52
CA TYR A 136 8.75 -1.97 -0.21
C TYR A 136 8.36 -0.65 0.46
N ALA A 137 8.22 -0.60 1.79
CA ALA A 137 8.00 0.64 2.52
C ALA A 137 9.16 1.64 2.33
N GLN A 138 10.40 1.16 2.26
CA GLN A 138 11.57 2.00 2.00
C GLN A 138 11.55 2.60 0.59
N SER A 139 11.13 1.85 -0.43
CA SER A 139 10.99 2.40 -1.79
C SER A 139 9.89 3.45 -1.86
N GLY A 140 8.76 3.23 -1.17
CA GLY A 140 7.71 4.23 -1.01
C GLY A 140 8.19 5.51 -0.32
N ARG A 141 8.98 5.37 0.75
CA ARG A 141 9.59 6.52 1.43
C ARG A 141 10.52 7.29 0.51
N ALA A 142 11.40 6.62 -0.22
CA ALA A 142 12.27 7.26 -1.20
C ALA A 142 11.48 7.99 -2.30
N ASN A 143 10.38 7.39 -2.78
CA ASN A 143 9.50 8.00 -3.76
C ASN A 143 8.79 9.26 -3.23
N LEU A 144 8.29 9.23 -1.99
CA LEU A 144 7.68 10.38 -1.33
C LEU A 144 8.67 11.52 -1.13
N GLU A 145 9.87 11.24 -0.60
CA GLU A 145 10.87 12.30 -0.39
C GLU A 145 11.35 12.90 -1.71
N LYS A 146 11.50 12.08 -2.76
CA LYS A 146 11.77 12.59 -4.11
C LYS A 146 10.65 13.52 -4.58
N ARG A 147 9.39 13.09 -4.43
CA ARG A 147 8.21 13.89 -4.83
C ARG A 147 8.18 15.25 -4.10
N LEU A 148 8.43 15.28 -2.80
CA LEU A 148 8.48 16.52 -2.01
C LEU A 148 9.63 17.43 -2.45
N SER A 149 10.80 16.86 -2.75
CA SER A 149 11.93 17.61 -3.29
C SER A 149 11.61 18.22 -4.66
N ASP A 150 11.00 17.44 -5.55
CA ASP A 150 10.59 17.90 -6.88
C ASP A 150 9.63 19.09 -6.75
N GLU A 151 8.58 18.96 -5.92
CA GLU A 151 7.64 20.05 -5.65
C GLU A 151 8.30 21.29 -5.05
N ALA A 152 9.25 21.13 -4.11
CA ALA A 152 9.99 22.25 -3.53
C ALA A 152 10.84 23.00 -4.57
N SER A 153 11.34 22.29 -5.60
CA SER A 153 12.05 22.89 -6.74
C SER A 153 11.13 23.52 -7.80
N GLY A 154 9.81 23.47 -7.59
CA GLY A 154 8.82 24.03 -8.52
C GLY A 154 8.42 23.10 -9.66
N LEU A 155 8.87 21.83 -9.65
CA LEU A 155 8.33 20.83 -10.56
C LEU A 155 6.85 20.62 -10.22
N LYS A 156 6.03 20.64 -11.27
CA LYS A 156 4.60 20.39 -11.15
C LYS A 156 4.37 18.88 -10.92
N PRO A 157 3.27 18.52 -10.24
CA PRO A 157 2.79 17.14 -10.11
C PRO A 157 2.74 16.37 -11.43
#